data_AF-A8GLZ3-F1
#
_entry.id   AF-A8GLZ3-F1
#
_cell.length_a   1.000
_cell.length_b   1.000
_cell.length_c   1.000
_cell.angle_alpha   90.00
_cell.angle_beta   90.00
_cell.angle_gamma   90.00
#
_symmetry.space_group_name_H-M   'P 1'
#
loop_
_entity.id
_entity.type
_entity.pdbx_description
1 polymer ?
#
loop_
_entity_poly.entity_id
_entity_poly.type
_entity_poly.pdbx_seq_one_letter_code
_entity_poly.pdbx_strand_id
1 'polypeptide(L)'
;MTSYLAKKAHILDAGYGVGRDTKYFLGQGYQVSAFDGSSEIVKLATKETGIDVLHSTFQDIDFKESFGVVWAQATLLHRSYNETINVYKKFTLN
;
A
#
# COMPACT_ATOMS: atom_id res chain seq x y z
N MET A 1 -10.73 8.88 10.05
CA MET A 1 -9.97 8.73 8.78
C MET A 1 -10.73 7.85 7.80
N THR A 2 -11.07 6.60 8.18
CA THR A 2 -11.91 5.70 7.35
C THR A 2 -13.31 6.25 7.06
N SER A 3 -13.80 7.20 7.87
CA SER A 3 -15.03 7.97 7.64
C SER A 3 -15.10 8.70 6.30
N TYR A 4 -13.96 9.00 5.67
CA TYR A 4 -13.89 9.64 4.36
C TYR A 4 -13.82 8.64 3.20
N LEU A 5 -13.74 7.33 3.48
CA LEU A 5 -13.66 6.29 2.47
C LEU A 5 -15.07 5.80 2.12
N ALA A 6 -15.30 5.53 0.84
CA ALA A 6 -16.48 4.78 0.42
C ALA A 6 -16.53 3.42 1.15
N LYS A 7 -17.74 2.95 1.46
CA LYS A 7 -17.91 1.62 2.07
C LYS A 7 -17.27 0.57 1.15
N LYS A 8 -16.40 -0.27 1.72
CA LYS A 8 -15.64 -1.31 0.99
C LYS A 8 -14.76 -0.78 -0.13
N ALA A 9 -14.29 0.47 -0.05
CA ALA A 9 -13.28 0.99 -0.97
C ALA A 9 -12.08 0.04 -1.06
N HIS A 10 -11.48 -0.04 -2.26
CA HIS A 10 -10.23 -0.74 -2.46
C HIS A 10 -9.08 0.19 -2.10
N ILE A 11 -8.30 -0.20 -1.10
CA ILE A 11 -7.17 0.55 -0.57
C ILE A 11 -5.87 -0.09 -1.08
N LEU A 12 -4.96 0.74 -1.58
CA LEU A 12 -3.57 0.37 -1.75
C LEU A 12 -2.77 0.75 -0.49
N ASP A 13 -2.25 -0.23 0.23
CA ASP A 13 -1.28 -0.02 1.31
C ASP A 13 0.14 -0.01 0.72
N ALA A 14 0.67 1.20 0.47
CA ALA A 14 1.90 1.44 -0.24
C ALA A 14 3.10 1.55 0.71
N GLY A 15 3.80 0.43 0.88
CA GLY A 15 4.83 0.21 1.90
C GLY A 15 4.22 -0.44 3.15
N TYR A 16 3.76 -1.68 2.98
CA TYR A 16 3.02 -2.50 3.95
C TYR A 16 3.63 -2.54 5.36
N GLY A 17 4.96 -2.53 5.48
CA GLY A 17 5.65 -2.55 6.76
C GLY A 17 5.33 -3.81 7.58
N VAL A 18 4.87 -3.63 8.81
CA VAL A 18 4.48 -4.75 9.70
C VAL A 18 3.01 -5.15 9.57
N GLY A 19 2.28 -4.60 8.59
CA GLY A 19 0.89 -4.98 8.30
C GLY A 19 -0.17 -4.47 9.28
N ARG A 20 0.17 -3.57 10.21
CA ARG A 20 -0.78 -3.00 11.18
C ARG A 20 -1.99 -2.39 10.48
N ASP A 21 -1.74 -1.55 9.47
CA ASP A 21 -2.77 -0.77 8.79
C ASP A 21 -3.59 -1.66 7.86
N THR A 22 -2.95 -2.54 7.08
CA THR A 22 -3.62 -3.61 6.32
C THR A 22 -4.57 -4.44 7.21
N LYS A 23 -4.12 -4.94 8.37
CA LYS A 23 -4.98 -5.72 9.29
C LYS A 23 -6.20 -4.92 9.75
N TYR A 24 -5.98 -3.65 10.09
CA TYR A 24 -7.06 -2.75 10.46
C TYR A 24 -8.08 -2.59 9.31
N PHE A 25 -7.64 -2.31 8.09
CA PHE A 25 -8.53 -2.13 6.95
C PHE A 25 -9.30 -3.41 6.58
N LEU A 26 -8.63 -4.56 6.57
CA LEU A 26 -9.26 -5.87 6.36
C LEU A 26 -10.33 -6.14 7.42
N GLY A 27 -10.03 -5.87 8.70
CA GLY A 27 -10.98 -6.03 9.81
C GLY A 27 -12.19 -5.09 9.73
N GLN A 28 -12.10 -4.00 8.98
CA GLN A 28 -13.23 -3.10 8.70
C GLN A 28 -14.00 -3.47 7.41
N GLY A 29 -13.59 -4.53 6.72
CA GLY A 29 -14.24 -5.02 5.50
C GLY A 29 -13.86 -4.28 4.22
N TYR A 30 -12.74 -3.57 4.22
CA TYR A 30 -12.16 -3.00 2.99
C TYR A 30 -11.44 -4.09 2.18
N GLN A 31 -11.37 -3.88 0.86
CA GLN A 31 -10.45 -4.62 0.01
C GLN A 31 -9.07 -3.96 0.10
N VAL A 32 -8.01 -4.74 0.25
CA VAL A 32 -6.65 -4.21 0.39
C VAL A 32 -5.72 -4.93 -0.58
N SER A 33 -5.04 -4.17 -1.43
CA SER A 33 -3.81 -4.60 -2.10
C SER A 33 -2.63 -3.94 -1.39
N ALA A 34 -1.50 -4.62 -1.29
CA ALA A 34 -0.34 -4.08 -0.61
C ALA A 34 0.96 -4.50 -1.29
N PHE A 35 2.01 -3.70 -1.11
CA PHE A 35 3.36 -4.07 -1.52
C PHE A 35 4.39 -3.58 -0.49
N ASP A 36 5.54 -4.26 -0.45
CA ASP A 36 6.71 -3.84 0.31
C ASP A 36 8.00 -4.14 -0.44
N GLY A 37 9.02 -3.30 -0.22
CA GLY A 37 10.35 -3.49 -0.79
C GLY A 37 11.21 -4.51 -0.06
N SER A 38 10.82 -4.95 1.14
CA SER A 38 11.52 -5.98 1.90
C SER A 38 10.95 -7.37 1.62
N SER A 39 11.80 -8.26 1.10
CA SER A 39 11.45 -9.65 0.88
C SER A 39 11.11 -10.39 2.18
N GLU A 40 11.74 -10.00 3.29
CA GLU A 40 11.53 -10.55 4.64
C GLU A 40 10.14 -10.19 5.15
N ILE A 41 9.73 -8.93 4.97
CA ILE A 41 8.38 -8.46 5.31
C ILE A 41 7.34 -9.23 4.50
N VAL A 42 7.52 -9.31 3.18
CA VAL A 42 6.57 -9.99 2.28
C VAL A 42 6.39 -11.46 2.66
N LYS A 43 7.48 -12.17 2.98
CA LYS A 43 7.42 -13.58 3.42
C LYS A 43 6.56 -13.77 4.68
N LEU A 44 6.54 -12.80 5.58
CA LEU A 44 5.75 -12.85 6.82
C LEU A 44 4.31 -12.38 6.60
N ALA A 45 4.07 -11.50 5.63
CA ALA A 45 2.82 -10.80 5.46
C ALA A 45 1.61 -11.71 5.19
N THR A 46 1.75 -12.68 4.26
CA THR A 46 0.64 -13.57 3.88
C THR A 46 0.14 -14.39 5.07
N LYS A 47 1.06 -14.89 5.91
CA LYS A 47 0.68 -15.63 7.12
C LYS A 47 -0.12 -14.77 8.09
N GLU A 48 0.19 -13.49 8.17
CA GLU A 48 -0.39 -12.57 9.15
C GLU A 48 -1.71 -11.93 8.71
N THR A 49 -1.94 -11.81 7.41
CA THR A 49 -3.08 -11.03 6.86
C THR A 49 -3.96 -11.81 5.90
N GLY A 50 -3.48 -12.94 5.38
CA GLY A 50 -4.18 -13.73 4.38
C GLY A 50 -4.24 -13.09 2.99
N ILE A 51 -3.61 -11.94 2.78
CA ILE A 51 -3.47 -11.32 1.45
C ILE A 51 -2.08 -11.60 0.86
N ASP A 52 -2.01 -11.55 -0.47
CA ASP A 52 -0.73 -11.59 -1.17
C ASP A 52 -0.13 -10.18 -1.19
N VAL A 53 0.97 -9.98 -0.47
CA VAL A 53 1.69 -8.70 -0.44
C VAL A 53 2.78 -8.77 -1.49
N LEU A 54 2.74 -7.88 -2.47
CA LEU A 54 3.69 -7.90 -3.57
C LEU A 54 5.08 -7.46 -3.09
N HIS A 55 6.10 -8.24 -3.42
CA HIS A 55 7.48 -7.77 -3.28
C HIS A 55 7.81 -6.80 -4.41
N SER A 56 7.80 -5.51 -4.11
CA SER A 56 8.03 -4.46 -5.08
C SER A 56 8.45 -3.16 -4.42
N THR A 57 9.07 -2.28 -5.19
CA THR A 57 9.39 -0.92 -4.73
C THR A 57 8.41 0.08 -5.34
N PHE A 58 8.40 1.31 -4.82
CA PHE A 58 7.67 2.40 -5.47
C PHE A 58 8.10 2.62 -6.95
N GLN A 59 9.35 2.32 -7.29
CA GLN A 59 9.89 2.50 -8.63
C GLN A 59 9.35 1.43 -9.59
N ASP A 60 9.25 0.20 -9.10
CA ASP A 60 8.97 -0.98 -9.92
C ASP A 60 7.48 -1.33 -9.96
N ILE A 61 6.71 -0.96 -8.94
CA ILE A 61 5.32 -1.39 -8.82
C ILE A 61 4.44 -0.84 -9.95
N ASP A 62 3.73 -1.68 -10.68
CA ASP A 62 2.88 -1.26 -11.80
C ASP A 62 1.52 -1.93 -11.67
N PHE A 63 0.62 -1.27 -10.94
CA PHE A 63 -0.75 -1.73 -10.79
C PHE A 63 -1.56 -1.40 -12.05
N LYS A 64 -2.21 -2.43 -12.61
CA LYS A 64 -3.18 -2.29 -13.71
C LYS A 64 -4.60 -1.98 -13.25
N GLU A 65 -4.83 -2.05 -11.94
CA GLU A 65 -6.10 -1.74 -11.29
C GLU A 65 -6.07 -0.34 -10.67
N SER A 66 -7.26 0.22 -10.45
CA SER A 66 -7.44 1.53 -9.80
C SER A 66 -7.84 1.33 -8.35
N PHE A 67 -7.33 2.19 -7.47
CA PHE A 67 -7.64 2.17 -6.04
C PHE A 67 -8.52 3.36 -5.67
N GLY A 68 -9.46 3.15 -4.75
CA GLY A 68 -10.25 4.23 -4.19
C GLY A 68 -9.40 5.17 -3.33
N VAL A 69 -8.38 4.64 -2.67
CA VAL A 69 -7.39 5.39 -1.88
C VAL A 69 -6.03 4.70 -1.91
N VAL A 70 -4.97 5.52 -1.95
CA VAL A 70 -3.59 5.10 -1.66
C VAL A 70 -3.23 5.54 -0.24
N TRP A 71 -2.83 4.57 0.59
CA TRP A 71 -2.35 4.78 1.95
C TRP A 71 -0.83 4.60 1.97
N ALA A 72 -0.08 5.63 2.37
CA ALA A 72 1.39 5.62 2.39
C ALA A 72 1.90 6.18 3.73
N GLN A 73 1.75 5.39 4.81
CA GLN A 73 1.99 5.86 6.17
C GLN A 73 3.47 5.81 6.53
N ALA A 74 4.13 6.97 6.55
CA ALA A 74 5.56 7.10 6.87
C ALA A 74 6.51 6.33 5.93
N THR A 75 6.05 5.94 4.74
CA THR A 75 6.81 5.10 3.80
C THR A 75 7.69 5.88 2.83
N LEU A 76 7.50 7.20 2.70
CA LEU A 76 8.28 8.07 1.79
C LEU A 76 9.31 8.95 2.51
N LEU A 77 9.36 8.92 3.85
CA LEU A 77 10.14 9.86 4.67
C LEU A 77 11.66 9.81 4.42
N HIS A 78 12.18 8.64 4.01
CA HIS A 78 13.60 8.40 3.81
C HIS A 78 14.06 8.71 2.37
N ARG A 79 13.15 9.12 1.49
CA ARG A 79 13.43 9.33 0.08
C ARG A 79 13.79 10.78 -0.21
N SER A 80 14.60 11.00 -1.24
CA SER A 80 14.86 12.36 -1.72
C SER A 80 13.58 13.02 -2.23
N TYR A 81 13.59 14.35 -2.29
CA TYR A 81 12.46 15.13 -2.83
C TYR A 81 12.08 14.67 -4.25
N ASN A 82 13.06 14.50 -5.13
CA ASN A 82 12.83 14.10 -6.52
C ASN A 82 12.19 12.71 -6.62
N GLU A 83 12.65 11.76 -5.81
CA GLU A 83 12.05 10.42 -5.78
C GLU A 83 10.60 10.48 -5.28
N THR A 84 10.34 11.24 -4.21
CA THR A 84 8.99 11.43 -3.67
C THR A 84 8.05 12.03 -4.72
N ILE A 85 8.50 13.05 -5.47
CA ILE A 85 7.72 13.61 -6.59
C ILE A 85 7.41 12.56 -7.67
N ASN A 86 8.37 11.70 -8.01
CA ASN A 86 8.15 10.64 -8.99
C ASN A 86 7.11 9.62 -8.49
N VAL A 87 7.13 9.28 -7.19
CA VAL A 87 6.11 8.42 -6.60
C VAL A 87 4.72 9.07 -6.68
N TYR A 88 4.59 10.36 -6.34
CA TYR A 88 3.30 11.05 -6.44
C TYR A 88 2.76 11.05 -7.87
N LYS A 89 3.60 11.37 -8.86
CA LYS A 89 3.21 11.33 -10.28
C LYS A 89 2.68 9.96 -10.68
N LYS A 90 3.32 8.88 -10.23
CA LYS A 90 2.94 7.51 -10.52
C LYS A 90 1.56 7.12 -9.98
N PHE A 91 1.16 7.66 -8.83
CA PHE A 91 -0.14 7.35 -8.20
C PHE A 91 -1.26 8.36 -8.48
N THR A 92 -0.97 9.48 -9.16
CA THR A 92 -1.96 10.55 -9.43
C THR A 92 -2.26 10.77 -10.90
N LEU A 93 -1.48 10.17 -11.82
CA LEU A 93 -1.60 10.39 -13.27
C LEU A 93 -2.18 9.19 -14.03
N ASN A 94 -2.88 8.29 -13.35
CA ASN A 94 -3.63 7.20 -13.99
C ASN A 94 -5.07 7.63 -14.28
#